data_AF-A0A976QS85-F1
#
_entry.id   AF-A0A976QS85-F1
#
_cell.length_a   1.000
_cell.length_b   1.000
_cell.length_c   1.000
_cell.angle_alpha   90.00
_cell.angle_beta   90.00
_cell.angle_gamma   90.00
#
_symmetry.space_group_name_H-M   'P 1'
#
loop_
_entity.id
_entity.type
_entity.pdbx_description
1 polymer ?
#
loop_
_entity_poly.entity_id
_entity_poly.type
_entity_poly.pdbx_seq_one_letter_code
_entity_poly.pdbx_strand_id
1 'polypeptide(L)'
;MGGSYSDLNVYLRGKKKYPYKANGYTLTSTKKNFDGCCNFVEFTHKIDYNPSSSGRYYNVLLYDGYYRFKGKYLFGYYYPGNDNEVIQEVRSYYSVLAPNHPLVISFVTKANINYNCLPKNLKNARWNYASYITQYSSLGPNVTKDVLDEEFKKLLLNRTIKFTTGQENVEIAAAQQKIRDKNFRFIFLPKDNDPELGSEYLFSLDVDKQEPKLPDSKEPNNKNHIDKYFLTSVNGQYYNGIMVYFERSEDPPKSKPEPNDKQPEQKEYKGKVLLLEFIDSCKSKTHIRRKDEEGCWWAEEKVPYDNDNELLAKLTETNKQLKNDVVTVILDEKDTYNRSTNVEKTDNKAYMKYTHIYGKENKPVLLFQRTQLVNGPLHDIQTKAKKVEVYYLKAGGKEDSQPFLIVFDPNGQDQKEKKAYHFTNTDKFEEWKEFKCEEEEKKVENEELVKKLEQKVERIKQNGSCINDLTILRWYAYEILIGKDPKPEDKIKEKEATRPPEQQPSPTTEPLNIPLIVGGSVGGVVFVVSSAVGYGIYWYNTTIKLLT
;
A
#
# COMPACT_ATOMS: atom_id res chain seq x y z
N MET A 1 20.65 18.80 -61.02
CA MET A 1 20.28 19.71 -59.92
C MET A 1 19.78 18.85 -58.77
N GLY A 2 20.61 18.66 -57.74
CA GLY A 2 20.37 17.71 -56.66
C GLY A 2 19.20 18.12 -55.78
N GLY A 3 18.22 17.24 -55.62
CA GLY A 3 17.11 17.46 -54.70
C GLY A 3 17.65 17.63 -53.29
N SER A 4 17.36 18.77 -52.66
CA SER A 4 17.69 19.01 -51.25
C SER A 4 16.96 17.99 -50.39
N TYR A 5 17.69 17.37 -49.44
CA TYR A 5 17.05 16.57 -48.40
C TYR A 5 16.15 17.47 -47.56
N SER A 6 15.01 16.93 -47.14
CA SER A 6 14.05 17.59 -46.26
C SER A 6 14.18 17.08 -44.83
N ASP A 7 13.95 17.93 -43.84
CA ASP A 7 14.02 17.53 -42.43
C ASP A 7 12.64 17.16 -41.87
N LEU A 8 12.55 15.95 -41.33
CA LEU A 8 11.40 15.45 -40.58
C LEU A 8 11.71 15.53 -39.09
N ASN A 9 10.89 16.27 -38.34
CA ASN A 9 11.09 16.45 -36.89
C ASN A 9 10.21 15.47 -36.09
N VAL A 10 10.83 14.65 -35.25
CA VAL A 10 10.16 13.78 -34.28
C VAL A 10 10.36 14.35 -32.87
N TYR A 11 9.24 14.60 -32.19
CA TYR A 11 9.23 15.03 -30.79
C TYR A 11 8.92 13.81 -29.92
N LEU A 12 9.91 13.30 -29.19
CA LEU A 12 9.84 11.98 -28.54
C LEU A 12 8.68 11.82 -27.55
N ARG A 13 8.28 12.90 -26.86
CA ARG A 13 7.13 12.89 -25.93
C ARG A 13 5.84 13.40 -26.57
N GLY A 14 5.84 13.56 -27.90
CA GLY A 14 4.74 14.15 -28.64
C GLY A 14 3.59 13.17 -28.82
N LYS A 15 2.50 13.36 -28.07
CA LYS A 15 1.19 12.74 -28.39
C LYS A 15 0.31 13.72 -29.18
N LYS A 16 -0.20 13.33 -30.34
CA LYS A 16 -1.20 14.09 -31.09
C LYS A 16 -2.47 13.27 -31.25
N LYS A 17 -3.62 13.92 -31.06
CA LYS A 17 -4.94 13.32 -31.33
C LYS A 17 -5.17 13.09 -32.82
N TYR A 18 -4.49 13.84 -33.68
CA TYR A 18 -4.60 13.75 -35.14
C TYR A 18 -3.21 13.62 -35.78
N PRO A 19 -3.08 12.85 -36.87
CA PRO A 19 -1.83 12.74 -37.61
C PRO A 19 -1.32 14.11 -38.07
N TYR A 20 -0.02 14.33 -37.97
CA TYR A 20 0.61 15.52 -38.51
C TYR A 20 0.96 15.28 -39.97
N LYS A 21 0.37 16.06 -40.88
CA LYS A 21 0.67 16.01 -42.30
C LYS A 21 1.64 17.12 -42.66
N ALA A 22 2.74 16.77 -43.30
CA ALA A 22 3.68 17.69 -43.91
C ALA A 22 3.83 17.34 -45.40
N ASN A 23 4.56 18.17 -46.14
CA ASN A 23 4.84 17.89 -47.53
C ASN A 23 5.67 16.60 -47.65
N GLY A 24 5.03 15.54 -48.19
CA GLY A 24 5.64 14.24 -48.49
C GLY A 24 5.66 13.22 -47.34
N TYR A 25 5.09 13.50 -46.17
CA TYR A 25 4.88 12.49 -45.14
C TYR A 25 3.72 12.80 -44.17
N THR A 26 3.22 11.75 -43.53
CA THR A 26 2.30 11.81 -42.40
C THR A 26 2.95 11.17 -41.17
N LEU A 27 2.91 11.86 -40.03
CA LEU A 27 3.45 11.39 -38.76
C LEU A 27 2.30 11.10 -37.78
N THR A 28 2.19 9.85 -37.33
CA THR A 28 1.19 9.40 -36.35
C THR A 28 1.89 9.01 -35.06
N SER A 29 1.55 9.68 -33.95
CA SER A 29 2.16 9.42 -32.64
C SER A 29 1.17 8.77 -31.68
N THR A 30 1.59 7.70 -31.00
CA THR A 30 0.81 7.00 -29.96
C THR A 30 1.62 6.83 -28.68
N LYS A 31 0.94 6.62 -27.55
CA LYS A 31 1.54 6.29 -26.25
C LYS A 31 0.77 5.10 -25.67
N LYS A 32 1.48 4.08 -25.19
CA LYS A 32 0.91 2.96 -24.43
C LYS A 32 1.84 2.56 -23.27
N ASN A 33 1.34 1.80 -22.30
CA ASN A 33 2.23 1.10 -21.39
C ASN A 33 3.04 0.06 -22.16
N PHE A 34 4.24 -0.23 -21.67
CA PHE A 34 5.05 -1.31 -22.20
C PHE A 34 4.34 -2.65 -21.94
N ASP A 35 4.27 -3.51 -22.95
CA ASP A 35 3.48 -4.73 -22.86
C ASP A 35 4.00 -5.61 -21.69
N GLY A 36 3.09 -6.03 -20.80
CA GLY A 36 3.42 -6.78 -19.60
C GLY A 36 4.06 -5.97 -18.45
N CYS A 37 4.20 -4.64 -18.57
CA CYS A 37 4.78 -3.81 -17.52
C CYS A 37 4.20 -2.37 -17.45
N CYS A 38 3.50 -2.04 -16.37
CA CYS A 38 2.97 -0.70 -16.13
C CYS A 38 3.98 0.29 -15.51
N ASN A 39 5.25 -0.09 -15.37
CA ASN A 39 6.33 0.81 -14.93
C ASN A 39 6.97 1.57 -16.09
N PHE A 40 6.73 1.14 -17.33
CA PHE A 40 7.29 1.75 -18.52
C PHE A 40 6.21 2.13 -19.52
N VAL A 41 6.49 3.16 -20.30
CA VAL A 41 5.65 3.62 -21.39
C VAL A 41 6.45 3.71 -22.67
N GLU A 42 5.80 3.34 -23.77
CA GLU A 42 6.32 3.46 -25.12
C GLU A 42 5.60 4.60 -25.84
N PHE A 43 6.37 5.48 -26.46
CA PHE A 43 5.89 6.43 -27.46
C PHE A 43 6.31 5.93 -28.84
N THR A 44 5.34 5.72 -29.73
CA THR A 44 5.57 5.22 -31.08
C THR A 44 5.20 6.31 -32.09
N HIS A 45 6.13 6.66 -32.97
CA HIS A 45 5.96 7.64 -34.03
C HIS A 45 6.07 6.96 -35.40
N LYS A 46 4.94 6.67 -36.02
CA LYS A 46 4.87 6.07 -37.36
C LYS A 46 4.96 7.15 -38.44
N ILE A 47 5.80 6.90 -39.44
CA ILE A 47 6.11 7.80 -40.55
C ILE A 47 5.62 7.13 -41.85
N ASP A 48 4.54 7.68 -42.39
CA ASP A 48 3.98 7.26 -43.67
C ASP A 48 4.43 8.26 -44.75
N TYR A 49 5.40 7.88 -45.58
CA TYR A 49 5.82 8.69 -46.72
C TYR A 49 4.80 8.62 -47.85
N ASN A 50 4.52 9.75 -48.50
CA ASN A 50 3.61 9.77 -49.64
C ASN A 50 4.20 8.93 -50.81
N PRO A 51 3.38 8.26 -51.64
CA PRO A 51 3.88 7.45 -52.75
C PRO A 51 4.77 8.20 -53.75
N SER A 52 4.58 9.51 -53.88
CA SER A 52 5.37 10.40 -54.74
C SER A 52 6.69 10.88 -54.12
N SER A 53 6.92 10.65 -52.82
CA SER A 53 8.15 11.01 -52.11
C SER A 53 8.86 9.76 -51.62
N SER A 54 10.07 9.51 -52.14
CA SER A 54 10.93 8.49 -51.56
C SER A 54 11.35 8.95 -50.15
N GLY A 55 11.12 8.10 -49.15
CA GLY A 55 11.61 8.36 -47.78
C GLY A 55 13.13 8.53 -47.70
N ARG A 56 13.85 8.17 -48.77
CA ARG A 56 15.29 8.42 -48.92
C ARG A 56 15.66 9.91 -48.91
N TYR A 57 14.73 10.81 -49.23
CA TYR A 57 15.00 12.25 -49.25
C TYR A 57 14.72 12.96 -47.92
N TYR A 58 14.50 12.21 -46.83
CA TYR A 58 14.20 12.78 -45.52
C TYR A 58 15.24 12.43 -44.46
N ASN A 59 15.75 13.46 -43.79
CA ASN A 59 16.49 13.29 -42.54
C ASN A 59 15.49 13.22 -41.37
N VAL A 60 15.77 12.40 -40.36
CA VAL A 60 14.94 12.29 -39.15
C VAL A 60 15.65 12.97 -37.99
N LEU A 61 15.10 14.09 -37.51
CA LEU A 61 15.64 14.89 -36.42
C LEU A 61 14.83 14.63 -35.14
N LEU A 62 15.50 14.15 -34.11
CA LEU A 62 14.91 13.86 -32.81
C LEU A 62 15.04 15.04 -31.86
N TYR A 63 13.95 15.35 -31.17
CA TYR A 63 13.93 16.32 -30.09
C TYR A 63 13.28 15.71 -28.84
N ASP A 64 13.82 16.05 -27.66
CA ASP A 64 13.31 15.57 -26.38
C ASP A 64 11.99 16.23 -25.94
N GLY A 65 11.41 17.10 -26.77
CA GLY A 65 10.20 17.85 -26.49
C GLY A 65 8.90 17.09 -26.77
N TYR A 66 7.82 17.88 -26.82
CA TYR A 66 6.48 17.46 -27.21
C TYR A 66 5.90 18.47 -28.23
N TYR A 67 4.75 18.18 -28.83
CA TYR A 67 4.24 18.93 -29.98
C TYR A 67 4.09 20.46 -29.83
N ARG A 68 4.00 20.98 -28.59
CA ARG A 68 3.89 22.43 -28.26
C ARG A 68 5.19 23.04 -27.73
N PHE A 69 6.18 22.20 -27.45
CA PHE A 69 7.48 22.61 -26.94
C PHE A 69 8.53 21.74 -27.59
N LYS A 70 9.23 22.32 -28.57
CA LYS A 70 10.22 21.61 -29.40
C LYS A 70 11.23 20.83 -28.56
N GLY A 71 11.60 21.34 -27.38
CA GLY A 71 12.63 20.72 -26.55
C GLY A 71 14.02 20.91 -27.14
N LYS A 72 14.99 20.20 -26.57
CA LYS A 72 16.37 20.21 -27.02
C LYS A 72 16.54 19.19 -28.15
N TYR A 73 17.38 19.56 -29.11
CA TYR A 73 17.85 18.66 -30.14
C TYR A 73 18.59 17.49 -29.49
N LEU A 74 18.28 16.27 -29.91
CA LEU A 74 18.86 15.05 -29.37
C LEU A 74 19.78 14.37 -30.39
N PHE A 75 19.26 14.07 -31.59
CA PHE A 75 20.02 13.38 -32.62
C PHE A 75 19.45 13.61 -34.02
N GLY A 76 20.28 13.60 -35.05
CA GLY A 76 19.86 13.60 -36.45
C GLY A 76 20.34 12.37 -37.21
N TYR A 77 19.39 11.70 -37.85
CA TYR A 77 19.61 10.57 -38.75
C TYR A 77 19.57 11.07 -40.19
N TYR A 78 20.71 11.05 -40.88
CA TYR A 78 20.88 11.74 -42.16
C TYR A 78 21.14 10.80 -43.34
N TYR A 79 20.68 11.22 -44.52
CA TYR A 79 21.06 10.64 -45.82
C TYR A 79 20.86 9.11 -45.97
N PRO A 80 19.65 8.58 -45.79
CA PRO A 80 19.35 7.18 -46.11
C PRO A 80 19.59 6.88 -47.61
N GLY A 81 20.58 6.02 -47.90
CA GLY A 81 21.01 5.71 -49.26
C GLY A 81 20.14 4.64 -49.95
N ASN A 82 19.49 3.79 -49.17
CA ASN A 82 18.64 2.70 -49.66
C ASN A 82 17.36 2.54 -48.82
N ASP A 83 16.42 1.72 -49.29
CA ASP A 83 15.13 1.53 -48.61
C ASP A 83 15.30 0.89 -47.22
N ASN A 84 16.33 0.07 -47.00
CA ASN A 84 16.60 -0.55 -45.70
C ASN A 84 17.10 0.46 -44.66
N GLU A 85 17.50 1.65 -45.09
CA GLU A 85 17.93 2.75 -44.23
C GLU A 85 16.81 3.78 -44.00
N VAL A 86 15.69 3.69 -44.70
CA VAL A 86 14.56 4.60 -44.51
C VAL A 86 13.82 4.24 -43.22
N ILE A 87 13.72 5.19 -42.29
CA ILE A 87 12.99 5.02 -41.02
C ILE A 87 11.49 5.14 -41.25
N GLN A 88 10.73 4.12 -40.86
CA GLN A 88 9.27 4.14 -40.84
C GLN A 88 8.69 4.34 -39.44
N GLU A 89 9.48 4.09 -38.40
CA GLU A 89 9.01 4.25 -37.04
C GLU A 89 10.13 4.67 -36.11
N VAL A 90 9.82 5.59 -35.19
CA VAL A 90 10.68 5.90 -34.05
C VAL A 90 9.92 5.55 -32.78
N ARG A 91 10.50 4.68 -31.95
CA ARG A 91 9.99 4.36 -30.61
C ARG A 91 10.86 5.00 -29.55
N SER A 92 10.26 5.44 -28.47
CA SER A 92 11.01 5.88 -27.28
C SER A 92 10.36 5.36 -26.01
N TYR A 93 11.20 4.86 -25.10
CA TYR A 93 10.77 4.16 -23.90
C TYR A 93 11.15 4.98 -22.67
N TYR A 94 10.21 5.12 -21.73
CA TYR A 94 10.39 5.92 -20.52
C TYR A 94 9.91 5.14 -19.31
N SER A 95 10.54 5.37 -18.16
CA SER A 95 9.95 5.00 -16.86
C SER A 95 8.80 5.95 -16.52
N VAL A 96 7.72 5.44 -15.93
CA VAL A 96 6.63 6.27 -15.41
C VAL A 96 7.10 7.21 -14.30
N LEU A 97 8.21 6.88 -13.62
CA LEU A 97 8.86 7.69 -12.60
C LEU A 97 9.79 8.75 -13.20
N ALA A 98 10.33 8.54 -14.40
CA ALA A 98 11.22 9.50 -15.08
C ALA A 98 10.67 9.88 -16.47
N PRO A 99 9.49 10.52 -16.55
CA PRO A 99 8.79 10.75 -17.81
C PRO A 99 9.49 11.74 -18.77
N ASN A 100 10.58 12.36 -18.32
CA ASN A 100 11.36 13.34 -19.08
C ASN A 100 12.70 12.77 -19.59
N HIS A 101 13.06 11.54 -19.20
CA HIS A 101 14.34 10.91 -19.52
C HIS A 101 14.09 9.63 -20.33
N PRO A 102 14.31 9.63 -21.66
CA PRO A 102 14.19 8.40 -22.43
C PRO A 102 15.27 7.41 -21.96
N LEU A 103 14.88 6.15 -21.81
CA LEU A 103 15.77 5.04 -21.46
C LEU A 103 16.36 4.41 -22.72
N VAL A 104 15.51 4.20 -23.74
CA VAL A 104 15.88 3.62 -25.03
C VAL A 104 15.17 4.38 -26.15
N ILE A 105 15.83 4.54 -27.30
CA ILE A 105 15.23 5.04 -28.54
C ILE A 105 15.46 3.97 -29.61
N SER A 106 14.38 3.54 -30.26
CA SER A 106 14.45 2.58 -31.36
C SER A 106 14.12 3.24 -32.69
N PHE A 107 14.86 2.87 -33.73
CA PHE A 107 14.54 3.18 -35.11
C PHE A 107 14.10 1.90 -35.82
N VAL A 108 12.91 1.89 -36.41
CA VAL A 108 12.41 0.80 -37.24
C VAL A 108 12.47 1.25 -38.68
N THR A 109 13.18 0.48 -39.50
CA THR A 109 13.34 0.76 -40.93
C THR A 109 12.22 0.15 -41.76
N LYS A 110 12.12 0.54 -43.03
CA LYS A 110 11.19 -0.07 -44.01
C LYS A 110 11.44 -1.56 -44.22
N ALA A 111 12.67 -2.04 -43.99
CA ALA A 111 13.02 -3.45 -43.98
C ALA A 111 12.62 -4.17 -42.68
N ASN A 112 11.91 -3.48 -41.77
CA ASN A 112 11.53 -3.98 -40.45
C ASN A 112 12.74 -4.37 -39.56
N ILE A 113 13.88 -3.70 -39.77
CA ILE A 113 15.07 -3.84 -38.92
C ILE A 113 14.97 -2.81 -37.80
N ASN A 114 15.17 -3.28 -36.56
CA ASN A 114 15.17 -2.46 -35.36
C ASN A 114 16.59 -2.10 -34.92
N TYR A 115 16.85 -0.81 -34.74
CA TYR A 115 18.07 -0.31 -34.12
C TYR A 115 17.75 0.28 -32.76
N ASN A 116 18.10 -0.43 -31.69
CA ASN A 116 17.77 -0.07 -30.31
C ASN A 116 18.98 0.61 -29.65
N CYS A 117 18.87 1.92 -29.47
CA CYS A 117 19.99 2.78 -29.13
C CYS A 117 19.82 3.40 -27.73
N LEU A 118 20.94 3.51 -27.03
CA LEU A 118 21.01 4.27 -25.78
C LEU A 118 20.99 5.79 -26.07
N PRO A 119 20.07 6.58 -25.46
CA PRO A 119 19.94 8.00 -25.73
C PRO A 119 21.21 8.81 -25.48
N LYS A 120 22.04 8.39 -24.52
CA LYS A 120 23.35 9.00 -24.25
C LYS A 120 24.28 8.92 -25.47
N ASN A 121 24.33 7.78 -26.15
CA ASN A 121 25.20 7.57 -27.30
C ASN A 121 24.76 8.43 -28.48
N LEU A 122 23.45 8.48 -28.73
CA LEU A 122 22.87 9.35 -29.76
C LEU A 122 23.14 10.84 -29.46
N LYS A 123 22.91 11.27 -28.21
CA LYS A 123 23.15 12.65 -27.80
C LYS A 123 24.62 13.06 -27.94
N ASN A 124 25.55 12.16 -27.66
CA ASN A 124 26.98 12.40 -27.82
C ASN A 124 27.37 12.55 -29.29
N ALA A 125 26.81 11.71 -30.17
CA ALA A 125 27.06 11.78 -31.61
C ALA A 125 26.46 13.04 -32.25
N ARG A 126 25.34 13.55 -31.71
CA ARG A 126 24.51 14.66 -32.23
C ARG A 126 23.87 14.35 -33.59
N TRP A 127 24.58 13.79 -34.55
CA TRP A 127 24.04 13.32 -35.82
C TRP A 127 24.93 12.24 -36.41
N ASN A 128 24.40 11.43 -37.33
CA ASN A 128 25.21 10.56 -38.17
C ASN A 128 24.49 10.19 -39.47
N TYR A 129 25.23 9.63 -40.42
CA TYR A 129 24.67 8.99 -41.59
C TYR A 129 23.85 7.75 -41.20
N ALA A 130 22.79 7.52 -41.95
CA ALA A 130 21.87 6.41 -41.81
C ALA A 130 22.58 5.04 -41.78
N SER A 131 23.56 4.86 -42.67
CA SER A 131 24.36 3.64 -42.77
C SER A 131 25.18 3.31 -41.51
N TYR A 132 25.40 4.27 -40.61
CA TYR A 132 26.17 4.08 -39.38
C TYR A 132 25.31 3.91 -38.12
N ILE A 133 23.98 3.80 -38.25
CA ILE A 133 23.10 3.64 -37.07
C ILE A 133 23.38 2.38 -36.25
N THR A 134 23.89 1.33 -36.89
CA THR A 134 24.33 0.08 -36.26
C THR A 134 25.37 0.30 -35.16
N GLN A 135 26.22 1.32 -35.28
CA GLN A 135 27.23 1.67 -34.28
C GLN A 135 26.61 2.08 -32.92
N TYR A 136 25.35 2.50 -32.92
CA TYR A 136 24.62 2.94 -31.73
C TYR A 136 23.65 1.90 -31.19
N SER A 137 23.39 0.83 -31.96
CA SER A 137 22.40 -0.19 -31.65
C SER A 137 23.01 -1.31 -30.80
N SER A 138 23.15 -1.07 -29.49
CA SER A 138 23.85 -1.97 -28.56
C SER A 138 22.95 -2.95 -27.81
N LEU A 139 21.62 -2.86 -27.94
CA LEU A 139 20.65 -3.57 -27.08
C LEU A 139 20.01 -4.80 -27.75
N GLY A 140 20.56 -5.26 -28.87
CA GLY A 140 19.97 -6.35 -29.65
C GLY A 140 18.69 -5.93 -30.39
N PRO A 141 17.94 -6.89 -30.99
CA PRO A 141 16.82 -6.59 -31.89
C PRO A 141 15.51 -6.23 -31.17
N ASN A 142 15.34 -6.63 -29.91
CA ASN A 142 14.12 -6.44 -29.13
C ASN A 142 14.42 -5.70 -27.82
N VAL A 143 13.63 -4.68 -27.51
CA VAL A 143 13.64 -4.03 -26.18
C VAL A 143 12.82 -4.90 -25.23
N THR A 144 13.43 -5.34 -24.13
CA THR A 144 12.77 -6.14 -23.08
C THR A 144 12.55 -5.30 -21.82
N LYS A 145 11.70 -5.79 -20.91
CA LYS A 145 11.50 -5.17 -19.59
C LYS A 145 12.83 -5.06 -18.83
N ASP A 146 13.64 -6.12 -18.84
CA ASP A 146 14.90 -6.16 -18.09
C ASP A 146 15.89 -5.08 -18.56
N VAL A 147 15.96 -4.83 -19.87
CA VAL A 147 16.75 -3.73 -20.42
C VAL A 147 16.26 -2.37 -19.90
N LEU A 148 14.94 -2.16 -19.86
CA LEU A 148 14.38 -0.90 -19.34
C LEU A 148 14.60 -0.74 -17.84
N ASP A 149 14.48 -1.82 -17.07
CA ASP A 149 14.77 -1.84 -15.63
C ASP A 149 16.24 -1.52 -15.36
N GLU A 150 17.16 -2.11 -16.12
CA GLU A 150 18.60 -1.87 -15.98
C GLU A 150 18.96 -0.42 -16.33
N GLU A 151 18.44 0.12 -17.44
CA GLU A 151 18.71 1.50 -17.82
C GLU A 151 18.07 2.51 -16.84
N PHE A 152 16.89 2.19 -16.28
CA PHE A 152 16.29 3.02 -15.24
C PHE A 152 17.09 2.99 -13.93
N LYS A 153 17.59 1.81 -13.55
CA LYS A 153 18.50 1.63 -12.43
C LYS A 153 19.79 2.43 -12.60
N LYS A 154 20.39 2.43 -13.78
CA LYS A 154 21.54 3.29 -14.12
C LYS A 154 21.22 4.77 -14.01
N LEU A 155 20.03 5.20 -14.46
CA LEU A 155 19.58 6.59 -14.36
C LEU A 155 19.53 7.06 -12.90
N LEU A 156 19.08 6.21 -11.98
CA LEU A 156 19.00 6.50 -10.55
C LEU A 156 20.25 6.10 -9.76
N LEU A 157 21.32 5.63 -10.41
CA LEU A 157 22.51 5.08 -9.75
C LEU A 157 22.18 3.98 -8.73
N ASN A 158 21.19 3.13 -9.03
CA ASN A 158 20.62 2.09 -8.16
C ASN A 158 20.04 2.58 -6.83
N ARG A 159 19.80 3.88 -6.68
CA ARG A 159 19.25 4.45 -5.45
C ARG A 159 17.77 4.11 -5.30
N THR A 160 17.34 4.01 -4.05
CA THR A 160 15.95 3.72 -3.65
C THR A 160 15.61 4.52 -2.41
N ILE A 161 14.38 5.02 -2.33
CA ILE A 161 13.82 5.74 -1.19
C ILE A 161 13.45 4.73 -0.11
N LYS A 162 13.97 4.90 1.10
CA LYS A 162 13.43 4.25 2.29
C LYS A 162 12.19 5.02 2.75
N PHE A 163 11.05 4.35 2.80
CA PHE A 163 9.81 4.97 3.25
C PHE A 163 9.61 4.84 4.76
N THR A 164 9.15 5.89 5.42
CA THR A 164 8.88 5.91 6.87
C THR A 164 7.51 6.52 7.17
N THR A 165 6.92 6.21 8.31
CA THR A 165 5.67 6.84 8.79
C THR A 165 5.91 8.12 9.59
N GLY A 166 7.08 8.74 9.44
CA GLY A 166 7.53 9.89 10.23
C GLY A 166 7.68 11.18 9.42
N GLN A 167 8.58 12.03 9.90
CA GLN A 167 8.91 13.37 9.37
C GLN A 167 10.24 13.40 8.62
N GLU A 168 10.75 12.25 8.18
CA GLU A 168 11.99 12.19 7.43
C GLU A 168 11.80 12.80 6.02
N ASN A 169 12.75 13.61 5.58
CA ASN A 169 12.80 14.13 4.21
C ASN A 169 14.26 14.37 3.84
N VAL A 170 14.94 13.30 3.46
CA VAL A 170 16.38 13.29 3.22
C VAL A 170 16.60 12.93 1.76
N GLU A 171 17.28 13.81 1.03
CA GLU A 171 17.72 13.57 -0.34
C GLU A 171 16.61 13.08 -1.29
N ILE A 172 15.43 13.71 -1.22
CA ILE A 172 14.28 13.43 -2.08
C ILE A 172 14.10 14.53 -3.11
N ALA A 173 14.04 14.14 -4.39
CA ALA A 173 13.56 14.99 -5.46
C ALA A 173 12.08 14.69 -5.72
N ALA A 174 11.32 15.72 -6.06
CA ALA A 174 9.89 15.59 -6.29
C ALA A 174 9.43 16.46 -7.45
N ALA A 175 8.63 15.88 -8.34
CA ALA A 175 8.11 16.56 -9.51
C ALA A 175 6.60 16.42 -9.62
N GLN A 176 5.93 17.52 -9.98
CA GLN A 176 4.53 17.47 -10.36
C GLN A 176 4.38 17.13 -11.84
N GLN A 177 3.46 16.22 -12.13
CA GLN A 177 3.07 15.91 -13.50
C GLN A 177 1.55 16.00 -13.68
N LYS A 178 1.12 16.80 -14.67
CA LYS A 178 -0.27 16.80 -15.11
C LYS A 178 -0.58 15.53 -15.90
N ILE A 179 -1.68 14.86 -15.55
CA ILE A 179 -2.17 13.68 -16.26
C ILE A 179 -3.15 14.15 -17.34
N ARG A 180 -4.33 14.58 -16.92
CA ARG A 180 -5.41 15.14 -17.75
C ARG A 180 -6.47 15.79 -16.87
N ASP A 181 -7.23 16.72 -17.45
CA ASP A 181 -8.35 17.39 -16.78
C ASP A 181 -7.92 18.02 -15.44
N LYS A 182 -8.59 17.68 -14.34
CA LYS A 182 -8.26 18.09 -12.97
C LYS A 182 -7.22 17.19 -12.28
N ASN A 183 -6.81 16.09 -12.90
CA ASN A 183 -5.94 15.09 -12.28
C ASN A 183 -4.46 15.38 -12.53
N PHE A 184 -3.67 15.25 -11.47
CA PHE A 184 -2.21 15.36 -11.48
C PHE A 184 -1.60 14.38 -10.48
N ARG A 185 -0.28 14.22 -10.53
CA ARG A 185 0.46 13.43 -9.55
C ARG A 185 1.74 14.10 -9.12
N PHE A 186 2.19 13.78 -7.93
CA PHE A 186 3.57 13.98 -7.50
C PHE A 186 4.34 12.68 -7.74
N ILE A 187 5.59 12.82 -8.16
CA ILE A 187 6.53 11.72 -8.37
C ILE A 187 7.74 12.02 -7.51
N PHE A 188 7.99 11.16 -6.53
CA PHE A 188 9.13 11.22 -5.62
C PHE A 188 10.22 10.26 -6.10
N LEU A 189 11.44 10.76 -6.20
CA LEU A 189 12.63 10.04 -6.64
C LEU A 189 13.80 10.28 -5.68
N PRO A 190 14.73 9.31 -5.55
CA PRO A 190 15.95 9.53 -4.79
C PRO A 190 16.84 10.58 -5.50
N LYS A 191 17.35 11.55 -4.74
CA LYS A 191 18.26 12.61 -5.22
C LYS A 191 19.71 12.20 -5.00
N ASP A 192 20.05 11.78 -3.78
CA ASP A 192 21.41 11.40 -3.39
C ASP A 192 21.44 10.16 -2.48
N ASN A 193 22.50 10.01 -1.67
CA ASN A 193 22.73 8.86 -0.80
C ASN A 193 21.74 8.80 0.36
N ASP A 194 21.41 7.57 0.77
CA ASP A 194 20.50 7.24 1.87
C ASP A 194 19.19 8.05 1.89
N PRO A 195 18.43 8.07 0.78
CA PRO A 195 17.24 8.90 0.69
C PRO A 195 16.10 8.31 1.52
N GLU A 196 15.49 9.14 2.36
CA GLU A 196 14.37 8.77 3.25
C GLU A 196 13.19 9.72 3.03
N LEU A 197 11.99 9.16 2.91
CA LEU A 197 10.75 9.92 2.77
C LEU A 197 9.71 9.46 3.79
N GLY A 198 9.33 10.39 4.66
CA GLY A 198 8.29 10.27 5.64
C GLY A 198 6.91 10.57 5.07
N SER A 199 5.88 9.91 5.62
CA SER A 199 4.49 10.05 5.17
C SER A 199 3.96 11.48 5.26
N GLU A 200 4.49 12.32 6.16
CA GLU A 200 4.06 13.71 6.31
C GLU A 200 4.43 14.60 5.10
N TYR A 201 5.42 14.19 4.31
CA TYR A 201 5.90 14.93 3.13
C TYR A 201 5.26 14.50 1.81
N LEU A 202 4.35 13.52 1.81
CA LEU A 202 3.73 12.99 0.59
C LEU A 202 2.78 13.96 -0.11
N PHE A 203 2.24 14.94 0.62
CA PHE A 203 1.06 15.67 0.20
C PHE A 203 1.30 17.13 -0.21
N SER A 204 2.54 17.61 -0.11
CA SER A 204 2.89 18.96 -0.52
C SER A 204 4.28 19.02 -1.18
N LEU A 205 4.45 19.99 -2.07
CA LEU A 205 5.63 20.13 -2.93
C LEU A 205 6.03 21.60 -3.02
N ASP A 206 7.32 21.89 -2.86
CA ASP A 206 7.93 23.13 -3.34
C ASP A 206 8.23 22.95 -4.84
N VAL A 207 7.45 23.60 -5.69
CA VAL A 207 7.49 23.38 -7.14
C VAL A 207 8.74 24.00 -7.78
N ASP A 208 9.21 25.12 -7.23
CA ASP A 208 10.40 25.80 -7.74
C ASP A 208 11.66 25.02 -7.34
N LYS A 209 11.71 24.51 -6.11
CA LYS A 209 12.84 23.68 -5.65
C LYS A 209 12.77 22.23 -6.10
N GLN A 210 11.59 21.75 -6.52
CA GLN A 210 11.33 20.35 -6.86
C GLN A 210 11.63 19.41 -5.68
N GLU A 211 11.18 19.81 -4.49
CA GLU A 211 11.45 19.10 -3.24
C GLU A 211 10.16 18.93 -2.42
N PRO A 212 9.99 17.82 -1.69
CA PRO A 212 8.86 17.66 -0.78
C PRO A 212 8.89 18.73 0.30
N LYS A 213 7.71 19.19 0.72
CA LYS A 213 7.57 20.07 1.87
C LYS A 213 6.44 19.60 2.77
N LEU A 214 6.47 20.02 4.03
CA LEU A 214 5.33 19.82 4.91
C LEU A 214 4.13 20.64 4.41
N PRO A 215 2.90 20.14 4.55
CA PRO A 215 1.71 20.94 4.29
C PRO A 215 1.66 22.16 5.21
N ASP A 216 1.22 23.32 4.69
CA ASP A 216 1.08 24.52 5.52
C ASP A 216 0.00 24.30 6.60
N SER A 217 0.42 24.38 7.87
CA SER A 217 -0.46 24.21 9.05
C SER A 217 -1.58 25.25 9.15
N LYS A 218 -1.52 26.30 8.34
CA LYS A 218 -2.51 27.37 8.25
C LYS A 218 -3.73 27.00 7.39
N GLU A 219 -3.71 25.88 6.66
CA GLU A 219 -4.88 25.44 5.90
C GLU A 219 -5.91 24.77 6.82
N PRO A 220 -7.04 25.44 7.15
CA PRO A 220 -7.95 24.98 8.21
C PRO A 220 -8.73 23.69 7.84
N ASN A 221 -8.52 23.14 6.65
CA ASN A 221 -9.29 22.04 6.06
C ASN A 221 -8.44 21.07 5.23
N ASN A 222 -7.13 20.95 5.47
CA ASN A 222 -6.33 19.97 4.75
C ASN A 222 -6.73 18.53 5.19
N LYS A 223 -7.42 17.83 4.29
CA LYS A 223 -7.86 16.42 4.47
C LYS A 223 -6.91 15.42 3.82
N ASN A 224 -5.72 15.85 3.41
CA ASN A 224 -4.70 14.96 2.87
C ASN A 224 -3.79 14.51 4.01
N HIS A 225 -4.18 13.40 4.63
CA HIS A 225 -3.41 12.68 5.62
C HIS A 225 -3.67 11.19 5.45
N ILE A 226 -2.80 10.39 6.04
CA ILE A 226 -2.95 8.94 6.12
C ILE A 226 -2.40 8.50 7.48
N ASP A 227 -3.12 7.61 8.15
CA ASP A 227 -2.67 7.08 9.43
C ASP A 227 -1.56 6.04 9.23
N LYS A 228 -0.59 5.97 10.17
CA LYS A 228 0.49 4.97 10.19
C LYS A 228 -0.06 3.54 10.09
N TYR A 229 -1.26 3.31 10.60
CA TYR A 229 -1.97 2.03 10.55
C TYR A 229 -2.12 1.50 9.11
N PHE A 230 -2.38 2.37 8.14
CA PHE A 230 -2.54 1.98 6.73
C PHE A 230 -1.20 1.84 5.99
N LEU A 231 -0.10 2.27 6.60
CA LEU A 231 1.23 2.30 6.00
C LEU A 231 2.16 1.19 6.49
N THR A 232 1.71 0.33 7.42
CA THR A 232 2.59 -0.70 8.02
C THR A 232 3.17 -1.67 6.97
N SER A 233 2.45 -1.94 5.88
CA SER A 233 2.92 -2.82 4.81
C SER A 233 4.02 -2.21 3.93
N VAL A 234 4.22 -0.89 4.00
CA VAL A 234 5.23 -0.15 3.21
C VAL A 234 6.29 0.52 4.08
N ASN A 235 6.05 0.65 5.39
CA ASN A 235 6.97 1.26 6.33
C ASN A 235 8.30 0.49 6.42
N GLY A 236 9.42 1.21 6.36
CA GLY A 236 10.78 0.67 6.41
C GLY A 236 11.23 -0.03 5.12
N GLN A 237 10.42 -0.03 4.06
CA GLN A 237 10.77 -0.63 2.78
C GLN A 237 11.42 0.37 1.83
N TYR A 238 12.08 -0.18 0.80
CA TYR A 238 12.82 0.57 -0.21
C TYR A 238 12.10 0.55 -1.56
N TYR A 239 12.00 1.71 -2.20
CA TYR A 239 11.28 1.90 -3.46
C TYR A 239 12.10 2.69 -4.47
N ASN A 240 12.01 2.36 -5.76
CA ASN A 240 12.63 3.17 -6.81
C ASN A 240 11.95 4.54 -6.96
N GLY A 241 10.69 4.64 -6.56
CA GLY A 241 9.98 5.90 -6.49
C GLY A 241 8.57 5.72 -5.92
N ILE A 242 7.99 6.83 -5.48
CA ILE A 242 6.63 6.87 -4.91
C ILE A 242 5.82 7.87 -5.73
N MET A 243 4.59 7.52 -6.08
CA MET A 243 3.67 8.42 -6.77
C MET A 243 2.43 8.67 -5.94
N VAL A 244 1.98 9.93 -5.92
CA VAL A 244 0.79 10.37 -5.18
C VAL A 244 -0.13 11.06 -6.15
N TYR A 245 -1.35 10.55 -6.31
CA TYR A 245 -2.32 11.02 -7.29
C TYR A 245 -3.36 11.92 -6.64
N PHE A 246 -3.65 13.03 -7.30
CA PHE A 246 -4.53 14.08 -6.82
C PHE A 246 -5.57 14.45 -7.87
N GLU A 247 -6.75 14.86 -7.40
CA GLU A 247 -7.72 15.60 -8.18
C GLU A 247 -7.84 17.04 -7.64
N ARG A 248 -7.72 18.04 -8.52
CA ARG A 248 -7.86 19.45 -8.14
C ARG A 248 -9.29 19.78 -7.76
N SER A 249 -9.45 20.59 -6.73
CA SER A 249 -10.75 21.16 -6.34
C SER A 249 -11.30 22.09 -7.43
N GLU A 250 -10.42 22.83 -8.10
CA GLU A 250 -10.74 23.80 -9.14
C GLU A 250 -10.20 23.38 -10.51
N ASP A 251 -10.80 23.92 -11.57
CA ASP A 251 -10.24 23.77 -12.92
C ASP A 251 -8.83 24.39 -12.97
N PRO A 252 -7.90 23.77 -13.72
CA PRO A 252 -6.56 24.33 -13.86
C PRO A 252 -6.65 25.76 -14.39
N PRO A 253 -5.88 26.72 -13.85
CA PRO A 253 -5.89 28.09 -14.35
C PRO A 253 -5.60 28.08 -15.86
N LYS A 254 -6.44 28.79 -16.62
CA LYS A 254 -6.42 28.77 -18.09
C LYS A 254 -5.18 29.46 -18.69
N SER A 255 -4.38 30.16 -17.89
CA SER A 255 -3.14 30.83 -18.29
C SER A 255 -1.91 30.30 -17.55
N LYS A 256 -0.78 30.19 -18.27
CA LYS A 256 0.53 30.16 -17.62
C LYS A 256 0.68 31.46 -16.81
N PRO A 257 1.17 31.43 -15.56
CA PRO A 257 1.68 32.65 -14.96
C PRO A 257 2.80 33.16 -15.87
N GLU A 258 2.69 34.42 -16.33
CA GLU A 258 3.87 35.13 -16.79
C GLU A 258 4.83 35.26 -15.60
N PRO A 259 6.15 35.04 -15.80
CA PRO A 259 7.12 35.24 -14.74
C PRO A 259 7.18 36.74 -14.46
N ASN A 260 6.52 37.20 -13.39
CA ASN A 260 6.72 38.55 -12.88
C ASN A 260 7.69 38.46 -11.69
N ASP A 261 8.81 39.18 -11.79
CA ASP A 261 9.97 39.18 -10.87
C ASP A 261 9.69 39.73 -9.46
N LYS A 262 8.43 39.82 -9.04
CA LYS A 262 8.04 40.29 -7.71
C LYS A 262 6.95 39.36 -7.17
N GLN A 263 7.41 38.39 -6.38
CA GLN A 263 6.67 37.35 -5.64
C GLN A 263 6.02 36.23 -6.49
N PRO A 264 6.70 35.07 -6.64
CA PRO A 264 6.01 33.83 -6.88
C PRO A 264 5.46 33.35 -5.54
N GLU A 265 4.34 33.91 -5.06
CA GLU A 265 3.52 33.11 -4.15
C GLU A 265 2.95 31.97 -4.99
N GLN A 266 3.75 30.89 -5.07
CA GLN A 266 3.40 29.60 -5.66
C GLN A 266 2.00 29.27 -5.16
N LYS A 267 1.01 29.25 -6.06
CA LYS A 267 -0.29 28.67 -5.70
C LYS A 267 -0.03 27.21 -5.31
N GLU A 268 -0.01 26.93 -4.01
CA GLU A 268 -0.05 25.57 -3.50
C GLU A 268 -1.17 24.83 -4.23
N TYR A 269 -0.84 23.71 -4.85
CA TYR A 269 -1.79 22.98 -5.66
C TYR A 269 -2.79 22.28 -4.76
N LYS A 270 -3.91 22.94 -4.49
CA LYS A 270 -5.03 22.38 -3.74
C LYS A 270 -5.64 21.23 -4.54
N GLY A 271 -5.46 20.02 -4.05
CA GLY A 271 -6.07 18.82 -4.60
C GLY A 271 -6.33 17.79 -3.53
N LYS A 272 -7.34 16.95 -3.74
CA LYS A 272 -7.63 15.81 -2.88
C LYS A 272 -6.79 14.62 -3.33
N VAL A 273 -6.01 14.03 -2.42
CA VAL A 273 -5.27 12.78 -2.71
C VAL A 273 -6.27 11.65 -2.86
N LEU A 274 -6.08 10.80 -3.88
CA LEU A 274 -6.95 9.66 -4.17
C LEU A 274 -6.23 8.30 -4.09
N LEU A 275 -4.95 8.27 -4.45
CA LEU A 275 -4.17 7.04 -4.59
C LEU A 275 -2.68 7.28 -4.30
N LEU A 276 -2.07 6.36 -3.58
CA LEU A 276 -0.62 6.23 -3.42
C LEU A 276 -0.15 5.00 -4.18
N GLU A 277 0.99 5.12 -4.86
CA GLU A 277 1.66 4.03 -5.56
C GLU A 277 3.12 3.95 -5.14
N PHE A 278 3.52 2.81 -4.59
CA PHE A 278 4.90 2.50 -4.24
C PHE A 278 5.48 1.57 -5.31
N ILE A 279 6.57 1.99 -5.95
CA ILE A 279 7.14 1.30 -7.11
C ILE A 279 8.51 0.73 -6.77
N ASP A 280 8.60 -0.58 -6.90
CA ASP A 280 9.84 -1.36 -6.88
C ASP A 280 9.94 -2.12 -8.20
N SER A 281 11.03 -1.94 -8.95
CA SER A 281 11.30 -2.60 -10.24
C SER A 281 11.31 -4.13 -10.14
N CYS A 282 11.61 -4.66 -8.96
CA CYS A 282 11.69 -6.10 -8.68
C CYS A 282 10.38 -6.70 -8.17
N LYS A 283 9.36 -5.90 -7.84
CA LYS A 283 8.10 -6.36 -7.24
C LYS A 283 6.88 -5.77 -7.95
N SER A 284 5.71 -6.32 -7.65
CA SER A 284 4.45 -5.66 -8.04
C SER A 284 4.29 -4.35 -7.27
N LYS A 285 3.70 -3.35 -7.92
CA LYS A 285 3.34 -2.08 -7.26
C LYS A 285 2.40 -2.31 -6.08
N THR A 286 2.68 -1.63 -4.97
CA THR A 286 1.73 -1.51 -3.85
C THR A 286 0.88 -0.27 -4.06
N HIS A 287 -0.43 -0.42 -3.93
CA HIS A 287 -1.42 0.63 -4.14
C HIS A 287 -2.19 0.86 -2.85
N ILE A 288 -2.24 2.10 -2.38
CA ILE A 288 -3.04 2.47 -1.20
C ILE A 288 -4.06 3.51 -1.64
N ARG A 289 -5.33 3.14 -1.62
CA ARG A 289 -6.45 3.89 -2.20
C ARG A 289 -7.29 4.53 -1.10
N ARG A 290 -7.65 5.81 -1.27
CA ARG A 290 -8.53 6.53 -0.34
C ARG A 290 -9.96 6.02 -0.44
N LYS A 291 -10.67 5.96 0.70
CA LYS A 291 -12.03 5.42 0.81
C LYS A 291 -13.05 6.40 1.40
N ASP A 292 -12.61 7.45 2.07
CA ASP A 292 -13.47 8.48 2.65
C ASP A 292 -13.03 9.90 2.27
N GLU A 293 -13.95 10.83 2.42
CA GLU A 293 -13.72 12.24 2.13
C GLU A 293 -12.79 12.92 3.13
N GLU A 294 -12.68 12.41 4.35
CA GLU A 294 -11.83 12.98 5.40
C GLU A 294 -10.38 12.50 5.33
N GLY A 295 -10.08 11.39 4.65
CA GLY A 295 -8.72 10.83 4.57
C GLY A 295 -8.38 9.93 5.76
N CYS A 296 -9.39 9.50 6.52
CA CYS A 296 -9.24 8.62 7.69
C CYS A 296 -9.26 7.15 7.32
N TRP A 297 -9.73 6.80 6.11
CA TRP A 297 -9.85 5.43 5.66
C TRP A 297 -9.15 5.23 4.31
N TRP A 298 -8.18 4.33 4.33
CA TRP A 298 -7.45 3.86 3.17
C TRP A 298 -7.50 2.34 3.08
N ALA A 299 -7.31 1.80 1.87
CA ALA A 299 -7.24 0.38 1.65
C ALA A 299 -6.10 0.03 0.69
N GLU A 300 -5.37 -1.04 1.01
CA GLU A 300 -4.38 -1.59 0.09
C GLU A 300 -5.09 -2.45 -0.96
N GLU A 301 -5.25 -1.93 -2.16
CA GLU A 301 -6.05 -2.56 -3.23
C GLU A 301 -5.37 -2.38 -4.59
N LYS A 302 -5.22 -3.46 -5.36
CA LYS A 302 -4.67 -3.38 -6.72
C LYS A 302 -5.54 -2.48 -7.60
N VAL A 303 -4.92 -1.50 -8.25
CA VAL A 303 -5.56 -0.64 -9.24
C VAL A 303 -4.97 -0.95 -10.63
N PRO A 304 -5.62 -1.83 -11.43
CA PRO A 304 -5.12 -2.15 -12.76
C PRO A 304 -5.40 -1.00 -13.74
N TYR A 305 -4.39 -0.61 -14.51
CA TYR A 305 -4.51 0.29 -15.66
C TYR A 305 -3.33 0.12 -16.62
N ASP A 306 -3.62 0.18 -17.92
CA ASP A 306 -2.65 0.04 -19.01
C ASP A 306 -2.38 1.34 -19.78
N ASN A 307 -3.09 2.41 -19.44
CA ASN A 307 -2.91 3.72 -20.06
C ASN A 307 -3.47 4.86 -19.18
N ASP A 308 -3.17 6.10 -19.58
CA ASP A 308 -3.63 7.30 -18.88
C ASP A 308 -5.17 7.38 -18.81
N ASN A 309 -5.92 6.86 -19.79
CA ASN A 309 -7.40 6.96 -19.78
C ASN A 309 -8.02 6.00 -18.75
N GLU A 310 -7.51 4.77 -18.65
CA GLU A 310 -7.93 3.81 -17.64
C GLU A 310 -7.57 4.28 -16.23
N LEU A 311 -6.36 4.81 -16.05
CA LEU A 311 -5.95 5.44 -14.79
C LEU A 311 -6.91 6.56 -14.40
N LEU A 312 -7.25 7.45 -15.34
CA LEU A 312 -8.21 8.53 -15.08
C LEU A 312 -9.59 8.00 -14.71
N ALA A 313 -10.08 6.98 -15.40
CA ALA A 313 -11.34 6.33 -15.07
C ALA A 313 -11.32 5.78 -13.63
N LYS A 314 -10.21 5.15 -13.21
CA LYS A 314 -10.02 4.64 -11.84
C LYS A 314 -9.93 5.74 -10.80
N LEU A 315 -9.24 6.84 -11.09
CA LEU A 315 -9.19 8.01 -10.19
C LEU A 315 -10.58 8.66 -10.05
N THR A 316 -11.31 8.86 -11.16
CA THR A 316 -12.68 9.38 -11.14
C THR A 316 -13.63 8.44 -10.40
N GLU A 317 -13.52 7.13 -10.61
CA GLU A 317 -14.28 6.12 -9.88
C GLU A 317 -14.00 6.22 -8.37
N THR A 318 -12.72 6.34 -7.99
CA THR A 318 -12.31 6.53 -6.59
C THR A 318 -12.95 7.74 -5.96
N ASN A 319 -12.82 8.91 -6.59
CA ASN A 319 -13.39 10.13 -6.03
C ASN A 319 -14.92 10.06 -5.87
N LYS A 320 -15.63 9.41 -6.82
CA LYS A 320 -17.09 9.20 -6.73
C LYS A 320 -17.51 8.23 -5.64
N GLN A 321 -16.66 7.26 -5.30
CA GLN A 321 -16.93 6.21 -4.31
C GLN A 321 -16.51 6.61 -2.88
N LEU A 322 -15.90 7.79 -2.70
CA LEU A 322 -15.51 8.25 -1.35
C LEU A 322 -16.75 8.40 -0.46
N LYS A 323 -16.69 7.78 0.71
CA LYS A 323 -17.75 7.91 1.70
C LYS A 323 -17.71 9.29 2.36
N ASN A 324 -18.87 9.93 2.39
CA ASN A 324 -19.13 11.16 3.12
C ASN A 324 -19.74 10.83 4.49
N ASP A 325 -19.58 11.73 5.47
CA ASP A 325 -20.25 11.66 6.77
C ASP A 325 -20.08 10.32 7.50
N VAL A 326 -18.86 9.76 7.41
CA VAL A 326 -18.45 8.54 8.11
C VAL A 326 -17.42 8.82 9.20
N VAL A 327 -17.37 7.94 10.20
CA VAL A 327 -16.27 7.84 11.17
C VAL A 327 -15.65 6.46 11.06
N THR A 328 -14.33 6.42 10.91
CA THR A 328 -13.57 5.17 10.77
C THR A 328 -13.22 4.66 12.16
N VAL A 329 -13.75 3.49 12.52
CA VAL A 329 -13.42 2.79 13.76
C VAL A 329 -12.44 1.67 13.43
N ILE A 330 -11.21 1.78 13.89
CA ILE A 330 -10.19 0.74 13.72
C ILE A 330 -10.21 -0.11 14.97
N LEU A 331 -10.77 -1.31 14.88
CA LEU A 331 -11.03 -2.15 16.05
C LEU A 331 -9.72 -2.60 16.70
N ASP A 332 -8.74 -3.01 15.90
CA ASP A 332 -7.43 -3.49 16.35
C ASP A 332 -6.40 -2.37 16.65
N GLU A 333 -6.79 -1.10 16.54
CA GLU A 333 -5.95 0.04 16.96
C GLU A 333 -6.40 0.55 18.33
N LYS A 334 -5.46 0.56 19.28
CA LYS A 334 -5.71 0.82 20.70
C LYS A 334 -5.25 2.21 21.14
N ASP A 335 -4.42 2.85 20.32
CA ASP A 335 -3.96 4.21 20.51
C ASP A 335 -4.81 5.19 19.69
N THR A 336 -4.65 6.48 19.96
CA THR A 336 -5.26 7.54 19.15
C THR A 336 -4.74 7.49 17.72
N TYR A 337 -5.66 7.46 16.76
CA TYR A 337 -5.40 7.54 15.32
C TYR A 337 -6.07 8.78 14.72
N ASN A 338 -5.75 9.09 13.47
CA ASN A 338 -6.24 10.28 12.76
C ASN A 338 -7.77 10.48 12.92
N ARG A 339 -8.15 11.71 13.31
CA ARG A 339 -9.53 12.17 13.59
C ARG A 339 -10.29 11.46 14.72
N SER A 340 -9.73 10.45 15.36
CA SER A 340 -10.14 10.12 16.73
C SER A 340 -9.62 11.24 17.65
N THR A 341 -10.51 11.85 18.43
CA THR A 341 -10.12 12.90 19.38
C THR A 341 -9.34 12.28 20.54
N ASN A 342 -9.77 11.10 20.97
CA ASN A 342 -9.17 10.35 22.05
C ASN A 342 -9.61 8.87 21.96
N VAL A 343 -8.76 7.98 22.47
CA VAL A 343 -9.11 6.59 22.75
C VAL A 343 -8.90 6.34 24.24
N GLU A 344 -9.99 6.34 25.00
CA GLU A 344 -9.92 6.15 26.46
C GLU A 344 -9.86 4.66 26.80
N LYS A 345 -8.92 4.29 27.68
CA LYS A 345 -8.71 2.92 28.11
C LYS A 345 -9.26 2.70 29.52
N THR A 346 -10.12 1.70 29.69
CA THR A 346 -10.54 1.20 31.02
C THR A 346 -10.05 -0.25 31.19
N ASP A 347 -9.23 -0.48 32.21
CA ASP A 347 -8.70 -1.81 32.56
C ASP A 347 -9.56 -2.45 33.65
N ASN A 348 -10.18 -3.59 33.32
CA ASN A 348 -10.84 -4.46 34.28
C ASN A 348 -10.15 -5.83 34.29
N LYS A 349 -10.32 -6.59 35.38
CA LYS A 349 -9.73 -7.93 35.50
C LYS A 349 -10.18 -8.88 34.38
N ALA A 350 -11.46 -8.84 34.02
CA ALA A 350 -12.06 -9.73 33.02
C ALA A 350 -12.04 -9.18 31.59
N TYR A 351 -11.85 -7.88 31.39
CA TYR A 351 -11.86 -7.27 30.05
C TYR A 351 -11.17 -5.90 30.01
N MET A 352 -10.75 -5.51 28.82
CA MET A 352 -10.32 -4.17 28.44
C MET A 352 -11.44 -3.45 27.69
N LYS A 353 -11.66 -2.16 27.97
CA LYS A 353 -12.57 -1.30 27.19
C LYS A 353 -11.78 -0.16 26.56
N TYR A 354 -12.01 0.06 25.26
CA TYR A 354 -11.49 1.17 24.49
C TYR A 354 -12.66 2.03 24.00
N THR A 355 -12.68 3.31 24.40
CA THR A 355 -13.72 4.27 23.99
C THR A 355 -13.14 5.21 22.94
N HIS A 356 -13.53 5.02 21.69
CA HIS A 356 -13.18 5.89 20.56
C HIS A 356 -14.12 7.09 20.52
N ILE A 357 -13.57 8.30 20.62
CA ILE A 357 -14.35 9.55 20.67
C ILE A 357 -14.11 10.36 19.40
N TYR A 358 -15.19 10.83 18.78
CA TYR A 358 -15.17 11.62 17.54
C TYR A 358 -15.73 13.03 17.75
N GLY A 359 -15.22 13.99 16.97
CA GLY A 359 -15.69 15.37 17.03
C GLY A 359 -17.13 15.58 16.53
N LYS A 360 -17.61 14.71 15.63
CA LYS A 360 -18.95 14.76 15.03
C LYS A 360 -19.61 13.39 15.04
N GLU A 361 -20.94 13.36 15.12
CA GLU A 361 -21.75 12.15 14.99
C GLU A 361 -21.95 11.77 13.52
N ASN A 362 -21.41 10.62 13.12
CA ASN A 362 -21.40 10.15 11.75
C ASN A 362 -21.62 8.63 11.69
N LYS A 363 -21.88 8.08 10.50
CA LYS A 363 -22.04 6.62 10.35
C LYS A 363 -20.71 5.90 10.57
N PRO A 364 -20.64 4.90 11.44
CA PRO A 364 -19.40 4.18 11.68
C PRO A 364 -19.07 3.24 10.52
N VAL A 365 -17.80 3.21 10.13
CA VAL A 365 -17.21 2.18 9.28
C VAL A 365 -16.21 1.42 10.13
N LEU A 366 -16.44 0.12 10.32
CA LEU A 366 -15.57 -0.74 11.12
C LEU A 366 -14.48 -1.36 10.26
N LEU A 367 -13.24 -1.21 10.71
CA LEU A 367 -12.08 -1.86 10.13
C LEU A 367 -11.47 -2.82 11.16
N PHE A 368 -11.06 -3.99 10.68
CA PHE A 368 -10.23 -4.93 11.44
C PHE A 368 -9.13 -5.44 10.53
N GLN A 369 -7.88 -5.41 10.99
CA GLN A 369 -6.71 -5.82 10.20
C GLN A 369 -6.66 -5.15 8.81
N ARG A 370 -6.95 -3.84 8.77
CA ARG A 370 -6.99 -2.97 7.58
C ARG A 370 -8.06 -3.33 6.54
N THR A 371 -9.01 -4.20 6.90
CA THR A 371 -10.10 -4.61 6.02
C THR A 371 -11.42 -4.13 6.60
N GLN A 372 -12.31 -3.63 5.75
CA GLN A 372 -13.67 -3.29 6.16
C GLN A 372 -14.47 -4.56 6.46
N LEU A 373 -15.26 -4.53 7.53
CA LEU A 373 -16.27 -5.56 7.76
C LEU A 373 -17.40 -5.41 6.73
N VAL A 374 -17.48 -6.36 5.79
CA VAL A 374 -18.42 -6.31 4.65
C VAL A 374 -19.61 -7.27 4.76
N ASN A 375 -19.57 -8.20 5.71
CA ASN A 375 -20.59 -9.23 5.90
C ASN A 375 -21.14 -9.18 7.33
N GLY A 376 -22.38 -9.64 7.52
CA GLY A 376 -23.04 -9.70 8.82
C GLY A 376 -23.63 -8.35 9.30
N PRO A 377 -24.07 -8.27 10.57
CA PRO A 377 -24.81 -7.13 11.07
C PRO A 377 -23.96 -5.85 11.26
N LEU A 378 -22.64 -5.99 11.20
CA LEU A 378 -21.69 -4.90 11.39
C LEU A 378 -21.35 -4.16 10.08
N HIS A 379 -21.82 -4.64 8.92
CA HIS A 379 -21.47 -4.06 7.62
C HIS A 379 -22.04 -2.66 7.38
N ASP A 380 -23.32 -2.45 7.73
CA ASP A 380 -24.09 -1.25 7.38
C ASP A 380 -24.85 -0.71 8.60
N ILE A 381 -24.08 -0.28 9.59
CA ILE A 381 -24.61 0.30 10.82
C ILE A 381 -25.24 1.65 10.49
N GLN A 382 -26.57 1.69 10.50
CA GLN A 382 -27.33 2.91 10.18
C GLN A 382 -27.27 3.97 11.30
N THR A 383 -26.97 3.55 12.52
CA THR A 383 -26.89 4.43 13.68
C THR A 383 -25.61 5.23 13.63
N LYS A 384 -25.74 6.56 13.73
CA LYS A 384 -24.58 7.43 13.87
C LYS A 384 -23.92 7.21 15.22
N ALA A 385 -22.62 7.45 15.30
CA ALA A 385 -21.87 7.36 16.53
C ALA A 385 -20.95 8.59 16.67
N LYS A 386 -20.96 9.17 17.87
CA LYS A 386 -19.95 10.12 18.34
C LYS A 386 -18.98 9.45 19.30
N LYS A 387 -19.42 8.41 20.01
CA LYS A 387 -18.57 7.51 20.80
C LYS A 387 -18.81 6.07 20.38
N VAL A 388 -17.73 5.30 20.30
CA VAL A 388 -17.78 3.85 20.06
C VAL A 388 -16.98 3.17 21.15
N GLU A 389 -17.62 2.33 21.94
CA GLU A 389 -16.95 1.52 22.96
C GLU A 389 -16.70 0.11 22.42
N VAL A 390 -15.47 -0.36 22.54
CA VAL A 390 -15.03 -1.67 22.06
C VAL A 390 -14.45 -2.44 23.24
N TYR A 391 -14.99 -3.62 23.51
CA TYR A 391 -14.64 -4.43 24.67
C TYR A 391 -13.92 -5.71 24.25
N TYR A 392 -12.78 -6.00 24.89
CA TYR A 392 -11.94 -7.16 24.65
C TYR A 392 -11.80 -7.98 25.93
N LEU A 393 -12.02 -9.29 25.86
CA LEU A 393 -11.87 -10.16 27.04
C LEU A 393 -10.40 -10.20 27.49
N LYS A 394 -10.17 -10.42 28.78
CA LYS A 394 -8.85 -10.52 29.38
C LYS A 394 -8.77 -11.76 30.24
N ALA A 395 -7.92 -12.71 29.85
CA ALA A 395 -7.73 -13.98 30.53
C ALA A 395 -6.23 -14.23 30.76
N GLY A 396 -5.86 -14.63 31.98
CA GLY A 396 -4.45 -14.91 32.32
C GLY A 396 -3.51 -13.71 32.11
N GLY A 397 -4.03 -12.48 32.23
CA GLY A 397 -3.27 -11.24 31.99
C GLY A 397 -3.08 -10.87 30.52
N LYS A 398 -3.62 -11.65 29.57
CA LYS A 398 -3.59 -11.36 28.14
C LYS A 398 -4.96 -10.92 27.65
N GLU A 399 -4.95 -9.93 26.79
CA GLU A 399 -6.14 -9.45 26.11
C GLU A 399 -6.44 -10.31 24.88
N ASP A 400 -7.71 -10.53 24.61
CA ASP A 400 -8.19 -11.10 23.37
C ASP A 400 -7.79 -10.22 22.16
N SER A 401 -7.53 -10.86 21.03
CA SER A 401 -7.26 -10.19 19.76
C SER A 401 -8.52 -9.66 19.09
N GLN A 402 -9.70 -10.20 19.44
CA GLN A 402 -10.99 -9.79 18.90
C GLN A 402 -11.89 -9.23 20.00
N PRO A 403 -12.70 -8.21 19.68
CA PRO A 403 -13.67 -7.71 20.65
C PRO A 403 -14.80 -8.71 20.85
N PHE A 404 -15.44 -8.68 22.01
CA PHE A 404 -16.65 -9.49 22.28
C PHE A 404 -17.93 -8.65 22.26
N LEU A 405 -17.81 -7.33 22.43
CA LEU A 405 -18.92 -6.37 22.47
C LEU A 405 -18.47 -5.03 21.87
N ILE A 406 -19.33 -4.44 21.03
CA ILE A 406 -19.17 -3.09 20.46
C ILE A 406 -20.44 -2.29 20.74
N VAL A 407 -20.31 -1.09 21.28
CA VAL A 407 -21.43 -0.19 21.62
C VAL A 407 -21.27 1.13 20.89
N PHE A 408 -22.31 1.54 20.16
CA PHE A 408 -22.41 2.78 19.42
C PHE A 408 -23.28 3.77 20.18
N ASP A 409 -22.71 4.93 20.51
CA ASP A 409 -23.38 6.01 21.24
C ASP A 409 -23.44 7.27 20.35
N PRO A 410 -24.64 7.69 19.89
CA PRO A 410 -24.81 8.84 19.00
C PRO A 410 -24.52 10.19 19.69
N ASN A 411 -24.95 10.38 20.94
CA ASN A 411 -24.89 11.69 21.60
C ASN A 411 -23.66 11.84 22.50
N GLY A 412 -23.04 10.73 22.90
CA GLY A 412 -21.89 10.68 23.81
C GLY A 412 -22.23 11.11 25.25
N GLN A 413 -23.51 11.33 25.55
CA GLN A 413 -24.05 11.79 26.84
C GLN A 413 -25.39 11.11 27.19
N ASP A 414 -26.22 10.73 26.21
CA ASP A 414 -27.54 10.15 26.46
C ASP A 414 -27.55 8.61 26.42
N GLN A 415 -28.04 7.99 27.49
CA GLN A 415 -28.25 6.54 27.60
C GLN A 415 -29.41 6.00 26.74
N LYS A 416 -30.10 6.84 25.94
CA LYS A 416 -31.41 6.49 25.35
C LYS A 416 -31.36 5.87 23.96
N GLU A 417 -30.24 5.95 23.24
CA GLU A 417 -30.17 5.56 21.82
C GLU A 417 -28.96 4.68 21.45
N LYS A 418 -28.34 4.04 22.45
CA LYS A 418 -27.17 3.18 22.19
C LYS A 418 -27.59 1.93 21.45
N LYS A 419 -26.81 1.53 20.46
CA LYS A 419 -26.88 0.20 19.85
C LYS A 419 -25.66 -0.61 20.21
N ALA A 420 -25.85 -1.88 20.52
CA ALA A 420 -24.76 -2.78 20.86
C ALA A 420 -24.81 -4.04 20.01
N TYR A 421 -23.64 -4.56 19.70
CA TYR A 421 -23.46 -5.80 18.95
C TYR A 421 -22.46 -6.67 19.69
N HIS A 422 -22.75 -7.97 19.77
CA HIS A 422 -21.90 -8.92 20.45
C HIS A 422 -21.57 -10.11 19.55
N PHE A 423 -20.44 -10.72 19.82
CA PHE A 423 -20.01 -11.97 19.20
C PHE A 423 -20.93 -13.15 19.55
N THR A 424 -20.81 -14.24 18.78
CA THR A 424 -21.55 -15.50 18.99
C THR A 424 -20.66 -16.62 19.51
N ASN A 425 -19.61 -16.27 20.25
CA ASN A 425 -18.55 -17.20 20.67
C ASN A 425 -17.83 -17.88 19.49
N THR A 426 -17.80 -17.20 18.34
CA THR A 426 -17.02 -17.57 17.16
C THR A 426 -16.11 -16.43 16.76
N ASP A 427 -15.04 -16.73 16.03
CA ASP A 427 -14.04 -15.75 15.58
C ASP A 427 -14.49 -14.95 14.33
N LYS A 428 -15.78 -15.02 13.95
CA LYS A 428 -16.29 -14.46 12.70
C LYS A 428 -17.25 -13.31 12.96
N PHE A 429 -16.86 -12.11 12.52
CA PHE A 429 -17.72 -10.91 12.57
C PHE A 429 -19.07 -11.07 11.85
N GLU A 430 -19.13 -11.96 10.84
CA GLU A 430 -20.34 -12.20 10.05
C GLU A 430 -21.47 -12.83 10.88
N GLU A 431 -21.10 -13.57 11.92
CA GLU A 431 -22.02 -14.31 12.79
C GLU A 431 -22.43 -13.51 14.03
N TRP A 432 -21.98 -12.25 14.18
CA TRP A 432 -22.34 -11.39 15.31
C TRP A 432 -23.84 -11.12 15.35
N LYS A 433 -24.33 -10.63 16.48
CA LYS A 433 -25.75 -10.29 16.68
C LYS A 433 -25.89 -8.92 17.31
N GLU A 434 -26.93 -8.19 16.89
CA GLU A 434 -27.41 -7.02 17.61
C GLU A 434 -27.95 -7.47 18.96
N PHE A 435 -27.54 -6.78 20.03
CA PHE A 435 -27.99 -7.07 21.38
C PHE A 435 -29.49 -6.79 21.50
N LYS A 436 -30.25 -7.84 21.85
CA LYS A 436 -31.69 -7.79 22.07
C LYS A 436 -32.00 -8.47 23.40
N CYS A 437 -32.98 -7.96 24.13
CA CYS A 437 -33.54 -8.66 25.29
C CYS A 437 -34.82 -9.38 24.84
N GLU A 438 -34.77 -10.71 24.73
CA GLU A 438 -35.89 -11.54 24.28
C GLU A 438 -36.82 -11.97 25.44
N GLU A 439 -36.57 -11.55 26.67
CA GLU A 439 -37.28 -12.04 27.86
C GLU A 439 -38.71 -11.51 28.04
N GLU A 440 -39.18 -10.57 27.22
CA GLU A 440 -40.52 -9.99 27.34
C GLU A 440 -41.19 -9.83 25.98
N GLU A 441 -42.42 -10.35 25.82
CA GLU A 441 -43.27 -10.23 24.61
C GLU A 441 -43.69 -8.79 24.27
N LYS A 442 -43.07 -7.78 24.89
CA LYS A 442 -43.27 -6.36 24.62
C LYS A 442 -41.99 -5.75 24.08
N LYS A 443 -42.12 -4.85 23.09
CA LYS A 443 -41.03 -3.98 22.66
C LYS A 443 -40.52 -3.20 23.88
N VAL A 444 -39.39 -3.64 24.42
CA VAL A 444 -38.68 -2.95 25.50
C VAL A 444 -38.18 -1.60 24.97
N GLU A 445 -38.39 -0.52 25.71
CA GLU A 445 -37.90 0.81 25.35
C GLU A 445 -36.36 0.85 25.40
N ASN A 446 -35.72 1.68 24.55
CA ASN A 446 -34.27 1.69 24.41
C ASN A 446 -33.50 1.97 25.72
N GLU A 447 -34.04 2.76 26.64
CA GLU A 447 -33.42 3.03 27.95
C GLU A 447 -33.23 1.77 28.80
N GLU A 448 -34.20 0.87 28.75
CA GLU A 448 -34.18 -0.37 29.52
C GLU A 448 -33.22 -1.39 28.91
N LEU A 449 -33.07 -1.40 27.58
CA LEU A 449 -32.05 -2.19 26.89
C LEU A 449 -30.63 -1.79 27.29
N VAL A 450 -30.35 -0.49 27.43
CA VAL A 450 -29.03 0.01 27.84
C VAL A 450 -28.73 -0.38 29.29
N LYS A 451 -29.70 -0.27 30.21
CA LYS A 451 -29.53 -0.74 31.59
C LYS A 451 -29.27 -2.24 31.66
N LYS A 452 -30.02 -3.06 30.91
CA LYS A 452 -29.81 -4.52 30.85
C LYS A 452 -28.43 -4.87 30.27
N LEU A 453 -27.95 -4.13 29.27
CA LEU A 453 -26.58 -4.29 28.74
C LEU A 453 -25.52 -3.98 29.79
N GLU A 454 -25.63 -2.84 30.49
CA GLU A 454 -24.70 -2.45 31.55
C GLU A 454 -24.65 -3.48 32.69
N GLN A 455 -25.81 -4.03 33.08
CA GLN A 455 -25.89 -5.13 34.06
C GLN A 455 -25.15 -6.40 33.60
N LYS A 456 -25.30 -6.78 32.32
CA LYS A 456 -24.61 -7.95 31.75
C LYS A 456 -23.10 -7.75 31.69
N VAL A 457 -22.63 -6.55 31.30
CA VAL A 457 -21.20 -6.21 31.31
C VAL A 457 -20.63 -6.26 32.74
N GLU A 458 -21.38 -5.75 33.73
CA GLU A 458 -20.95 -5.83 35.14
C GLU A 458 -20.93 -7.28 35.66
N ARG A 459 -21.85 -8.15 35.23
CA ARG A 459 -21.78 -9.60 35.53
C ARG A 459 -20.52 -10.24 34.95
N ILE A 460 -20.16 -9.93 33.70
CA ILE A 460 -18.92 -10.42 33.07
C ILE A 460 -17.70 -9.93 33.88
N LYS A 461 -17.71 -8.66 34.31
CA LYS A 461 -16.65 -8.09 35.14
C LYS A 461 -16.48 -8.84 36.46
N GLN A 462 -17.57 -9.09 37.17
CA GLN A 462 -17.55 -9.72 38.49
C GLN A 462 -17.15 -11.19 38.39
N ASN A 463 -17.84 -11.95 37.55
CA ASN A 463 -17.72 -13.40 37.51
C ASN A 463 -16.59 -13.89 36.59
N GLY A 464 -16.30 -13.16 35.51
CA GLY A 464 -15.21 -13.49 34.58
C GLY A 464 -13.82 -13.23 35.14
N SER A 465 -13.70 -12.44 36.22
CA SER A 465 -12.41 -12.02 36.79
C SER A 465 -11.53 -13.15 37.32
N CYS A 466 -12.11 -14.32 37.60
CA CYS A 466 -11.41 -15.51 38.07
C CYS A 466 -11.10 -16.52 36.97
N ILE A 467 -11.53 -16.28 35.72
CA ILE A 467 -11.37 -17.21 34.60
C ILE A 467 -10.07 -16.90 33.87
N ASN A 468 -9.10 -17.80 33.98
CA ASN A 468 -7.79 -17.65 33.34
C ASN A 468 -7.73 -18.20 31.91
N ASP A 469 -8.70 -19.01 31.51
CA ASP A 469 -8.79 -19.59 30.18
C ASP A 469 -9.66 -18.71 29.26
N LEU A 470 -9.11 -18.28 28.13
CA LEU A 470 -9.80 -17.37 27.21
C LEU A 470 -11.02 -18.04 26.55
N THR A 471 -10.95 -19.33 26.23
CA THR A 471 -12.05 -20.06 25.59
C THR A 471 -13.23 -20.19 26.55
N ILE A 472 -12.97 -20.53 27.81
CA ILE A 472 -13.99 -20.56 28.86
C ILE A 472 -14.57 -19.17 29.08
N LEU A 473 -13.72 -18.13 29.15
CA LEU A 473 -14.18 -16.76 29.35
C LEU A 473 -15.04 -16.25 28.18
N ARG A 474 -14.69 -16.60 26.94
CA ARG A 474 -15.50 -16.30 25.74
C ARG A 474 -16.87 -16.98 25.80
N TRP A 475 -16.90 -18.28 26.08
CA TRP A 475 -18.17 -19.00 26.24
C TRP A 475 -19.03 -18.36 27.35
N TYR A 476 -18.42 -18.10 28.51
CA TYR A 476 -19.09 -17.51 29.67
C TYR A 476 -19.66 -16.10 29.37
N ALA A 477 -18.88 -15.24 28.73
CA ALA A 477 -19.31 -13.91 28.32
C ALA A 477 -20.47 -13.96 27.30
N TYR A 478 -20.41 -14.89 26.35
CA TYR A 478 -21.49 -15.10 25.39
C TYR A 478 -22.79 -15.53 26.06
N GLU A 479 -22.76 -16.52 26.96
CA GLU A 479 -23.95 -16.99 27.69
C GLU A 479 -24.63 -15.86 28.48
N ILE A 480 -23.84 -15.03 29.19
CA ILE A 480 -24.36 -13.84 29.87
C ILE A 480 -25.02 -12.87 28.87
N LEU A 481 -24.35 -12.58 27.75
CA LEU A 481 -24.86 -11.64 26.74
C LEU A 481 -26.19 -12.10 26.14
N ILE A 482 -26.40 -13.41 25.94
CA ILE A 482 -27.68 -13.96 25.44
C ILE A 482 -28.72 -14.22 26.54
N GLY A 483 -28.41 -13.95 27.81
CA GLY A 483 -29.38 -14.09 28.91
C GLY A 483 -29.55 -15.52 29.43
N LYS A 484 -28.73 -16.45 28.97
CA LYS A 484 -28.60 -17.75 29.62
C LYS A 484 -27.62 -17.53 30.76
N ASP A 485 -28.12 -17.29 31.97
CA ASP A 485 -27.22 -17.22 33.12
C ASP A 485 -26.46 -18.54 33.19
N PRO A 486 -25.12 -18.53 32.98
CA PRO A 486 -24.35 -19.75 33.11
C PRO A 486 -24.53 -20.19 34.56
N LYS A 487 -25.16 -21.35 34.77
CA LYS A 487 -25.13 -22.00 36.07
C LYS A 487 -23.65 -22.03 36.47
N PRO A 488 -23.28 -21.64 37.71
CA PRO A 488 -21.93 -21.86 38.18
C PRO A 488 -21.62 -23.31 37.85
N GLU A 489 -20.55 -23.57 37.08
CA GLU A 489 -20.08 -24.94 36.99
C GLU A 489 -19.91 -25.38 38.43
N ASP A 490 -20.62 -26.45 38.80
CA ASP A 490 -20.38 -27.13 40.06
C ASP A 490 -18.87 -27.27 40.12
N LYS A 491 -18.25 -26.62 41.12
CA LYS A 491 -16.81 -26.78 41.41
C LYS A 491 -16.52 -28.22 41.10
N ILE A 492 -15.61 -28.50 40.15
CA ILE A 492 -15.11 -29.86 39.95
C ILE A 492 -14.82 -30.32 41.36
N LYS A 493 -15.64 -31.24 41.88
CA LYS A 493 -15.45 -31.73 43.24
C LYS A 493 -14.02 -32.21 43.20
N GLU A 494 -13.16 -31.55 43.99
CA GLU A 494 -11.85 -32.07 44.30
C GLU A 494 -12.13 -33.53 44.63
N LYS A 495 -11.72 -34.45 43.76
CA LYS A 495 -11.90 -35.86 44.02
C LYS A 495 -11.15 -36.04 45.33
N GLU A 496 -11.87 -36.27 46.42
CA GLU A 496 -11.26 -36.77 47.64
C GLU A 496 -10.34 -37.90 47.20
N ALA A 497 -9.07 -37.79 47.56
CA ALA A 497 -8.04 -38.71 47.13
C ALA A 497 -8.47 -40.12 47.54
N THR A 498 -9.03 -40.86 46.59
CA THR A 498 -9.37 -42.26 46.76
C THR A 498 -8.06 -43.01 46.60
N ARG A 499 -7.60 -43.61 47.70
CA ARG A 499 -6.42 -44.47 47.71
C ARG A 499 -6.51 -45.46 46.54
N PRO A 500 -5.46 -45.61 45.71
CA PRO A 500 -5.50 -46.57 44.62
C PRO A 500 -5.82 -47.97 45.17
N PRO A 501 -6.70 -48.75 44.52
CA PRO A 501 -6.91 -50.14 44.91
C PRO A 501 -5.59 -50.90 44.76
N GLU A 502 -5.28 -51.73 45.76
CA GLU A 502 -4.11 -52.61 45.79
C GLU A 502 -4.19 -53.56 44.57
N GLN A 503 -3.35 -53.32 43.56
CA GLN A 503 -3.17 -54.26 42.46
C GLN A 503 -2.24 -55.37 42.92
N GLN A 504 -2.79 -56.56 43.19
CA GLN A 504 -1.99 -57.78 43.14
C GLN A 504 -1.67 -58.08 41.66
N PRO A 505 -0.40 -58.21 41.27
CA PRO A 505 -0.06 -58.57 39.90
C PRO A 505 -0.51 -60.00 39.61
N SER A 506 -1.18 -60.18 38.48
CA SER A 506 -1.53 -61.47 37.91
C SER A 506 -0.26 -62.32 37.70
N PRO A 507 -0.25 -63.62 38.04
CA PRO A 507 0.88 -64.49 37.75
C PRO A 507 1.08 -64.56 36.24
N THR A 508 2.14 -63.94 35.75
CA THR A 508 2.47 -63.88 34.31
C THR A 508 3.36 -65.06 33.98
N THR A 509 2.83 -66.00 33.22
CA THR A 509 3.51 -67.21 32.73
C THR A 509 4.22 -66.94 31.41
N GLU A 510 5.07 -65.92 31.34
CA GLU A 510 5.92 -65.66 30.17
C GLU A 510 7.39 -65.61 30.57
N PRO A 511 8.28 -66.38 29.92
CA PRO A 511 9.70 -66.37 30.25
C PRO A 511 10.36 -65.05 29.82
N LEU A 512 11.07 -64.43 30.76
CA LEU A 512 11.80 -63.17 30.60
C LEU A 512 12.90 -63.27 29.54
N ASN A 513 12.93 -62.33 28.59
CA ASN A 513 13.99 -62.21 27.57
C ASN A 513 15.23 -61.49 28.15
N ILE A 514 16.06 -62.23 28.87
CA ILE A 514 17.24 -61.77 29.62
C ILE A 514 18.23 -60.89 28.81
N PRO A 515 18.51 -61.12 27.52
CA PRO A 515 19.42 -60.28 26.73
C PRO A 515 19.01 -58.80 26.61
N LEU A 516 17.71 -58.51 26.58
CA LEU A 516 17.19 -57.16 26.36
C LEU A 516 17.35 -56.26 27.61
N ILE A 517 17.28 -56.89 28.80
CA ILE A 517 17.41 -56.22 30.10
C ILE A 517 18.88 -55.88 30.38
N VAL A 518 19.79 -56.77 30.01
CA VAL A 518 21.25 -56.53 30.16
C VAL A 518 21.74 -55.46 29.17
N GLY A 519 21.24 -55.46 27.93
CA GLY A 519 21.60 -54.43 26.94
C GLY A 519 21.12 -53.02 27.30
N GLY A 520 19.89 -52.90 27.83
CA GLY A 520 19.30 -51.60 28.21
C GLY A 520 19.90 -50.98 29.49
N SER A 521 20.32 -51.81 30.45
CA SER A 521 20.89 -51.33 31.72
C SER A 521 22.34 -50.85 31.58
N VAL A 522 23.15 -51.51 30.75
CA VAL A 522 24.54 -51.08 30.49
C VAL A 522 24.58 -49.81 29.63
N GLY A 523 23.73 -49.70 28.61
CA GLY A 523 23.66 -48.50 27.75
C GLY A 523 23.22 -47.23 28.50
N GLY A 524 22.24 -47.36 29.41
CA GLY A 524 21.77 -46.24 30.22
C GLY A 524 22.82 -45.73 31.22
N VAL A 525 23.58 -46.64 31.85
CA VAL A 525 24.64 -46.27 32.80
C VAL A 525 25.81 -45.60 32.09
N VAL A 526 26.22 -46.09 30.91
CA VAL A 526 27.29 -45.45 30.12
C VAL A 526 26.90 -44.03 29.71
N PHE A 527 25.66 -43.81 29.26
CA PHE A 527 25.20 -42.48 28.81
C PHE A 527 25.14 -41.45 29.94
N VAL A 528 24.67 -41.85 31.13
CA VAL A 528 24.60 -40.97 32.30
C VAL A 528 26.01 -40.63 32.82
N VAL A 529 26.90 -41.62 32.89
CA VAL A 529 28.28 -41.42 33.37
C VAL A 529 29.07 -40.56 32.39
N SER A 530 28.98 -40.78 31.08
CA SER A 530 29.70 -39.95 30.08
C SER A 530 29.20 -38.50 30.07
N SER A 531 27.90 -38.28 30.29
CA SER A 531 27.31 -36.93 30.33
C SER A 531 27.75 -36.16 31.59
N ALA A 532 27.81 -36.83 32.75
CA ALA A 532 28.27 -36.23 33.99
C ALA A 532 29.77 -35.88 33.96
N VAL A 533 30.60 -36.75 33.37
CA VAL A 533 32.04 -36.50 33.21
C VAL A 533 32.29 -35.35 32.21
N GLY A 534 31.56 -35.30 31.10
CA GLY A 534 31.64 -34.20 30.13
C GLY A 534 31.25 -32.85 30.74
N TYR A 535 30.19 -32.83 31.55
CA TYR A 535 29.77 -31.61 32.26
C TYR A 535 30.79 -31.18 33.33
N GLY A 536 31.40 -32.13 34.04
CA GLY A 536 32.47 -31.85 35.01
C GLY A 536 33.73 -31.26 34.37
N ILE A 537 34.16 -31.79 33.22
CA ILE A 537 35.31 -31.26 32.46
C ILE A 537 35.01 -29.85 31.93
N TYR A 538 33.80 -29.62 31.40
CA TYR A 538 33.38 -28.31 30.93
C TYR A 538 33.39 -27.28 32.07
N TRP A 539 32.82 -27.63 33.24
CA TRP A 539 32.77 -26.75 34.40
C TRP A 539 34.16 -26.45 34.98
N TYR A 540 35.04 -27.46 35.03
CA TYR A 540 36.43 -27.28 35.46
C TYR A 540 37.22 -26.34 34.53
N ASN A 541 37.08 -26.49 33.19
CA ASN A 541 37.79 -25.65 32.23
C ASN A 541 37.23 -24.22 32.09
N THR A 542 35.93 -24.00 32.35
CA THR A 542 35.30 -22.68 32.21
C THR A 542 35.23 -21.88 33.50
N THR A 543 35.26 -22.53 34.68
CA THR A 543 35.01 -21.83 35.94
C THR A 543 36.24 -21.80 36.85
N ILE A 544 36.98 -22.90 36.98
CA ILE A 544 38.13 -22.96 37.92
C ILE A 544 39.39 -22.34 37.30
N LYS A 545 39.67 -22.56 36.02
CA LYS A 545 40.82 -21.96 35.31
C LYS A 545 40.74 -20.44 35.11
N LEU A 546 39.58 -19.82 35.33
CA LEU A 546 39.40 -18.37 35.30
C LEU A 546 39.52 -17.73 36.69
N LEU A 547 39.62 -18.54 37.76
CA LEU A 547 39.70 -18.11 39.16
C LEU A 547 41.02 -18.48 39.87
N THR A 548 41.96 -19.11 39.17
CA THR A 548 43.37 -19.32 39.54
C THR A 548 44.25 -18.95 38.36
#